data_AF-X1JLS6-F1
#
_entry.id   AF-X1JLS6-F1
#
_cell.length_a   1.000
_cell.length_b   1.000
_cell.length_c   1.000
_cell.angle_alpha   90.00
_cell.angle_beta   90.00
_cell.angle_gamma   90.00
#
_symmetry.space_group_name_H-M   'P 1'
#
loop_
_entity.id
_entity.type
_entity.pdbx_description
1 polymer ?
#
loop_
_entity_poly.entity_id
_entity_poly.type
_entity_poly.pdbx_seq_one_letter_code
_entity_poly.pdbx_strand_id
1 'polypeptide(L)'
;GAGHTFVVLLKKAFPINVLNSIKDCPEVCSIFCATANPVEVVIAETRQGRGVMGVIDGFHSKGVEREADVKTRKKFLRNTGYKL
;
A
#
# COMPACT_ATOMS: atom_id res chain seq x y z
N GLY A 1 9.18 14.17 11.15
CA GLY A 1 8.02 13.65 10.38
C GLY A 1 7.37 14.79 9.63
N ALA A 2 6.46 14.49 8.71
CA ALA A 2 5.59 15.47 8.09
C ALA A 2 4.33 15.67 8.96
N GLY A 3 3.84 16.90 9.08
CA GLY A 3 2.63 17.20 9.83
C GLY A 3 1.41 16.48 9.24
N HIS A 4 0.42 16.17 10.09
CA HIS A 4 -0.83 15.47 9.69
C HIS A 4 -0.61 14.13 8.95
N THR A 5 0.56 13.51 9.15
CA THR A 5 0.83 12.16 8.64
C THR A 5 0.55 11.14 9.75
N PHE A 6 -0.18 10.08 9.43
CA PHE A 6 -0.41 8.95 10.32
C PHE A 6 0.23 7.67 9.76
N VAL A 7 0.56 6.74 10.65
CA VAL A 7 1.13 5.43 10.30
C VAL A 7 0.36 4.36 11.06
N VAL A 8 -0.11 3.34 10.35
CA VAL A 8 -0.79 2.17 10.94
C VAL A 8 0.08 0.94 10.75
N LEU A 9 0.47 0.31 11.86
CA LEU A 9 1.16 -0.98 11.84
C LEU A 9 0.15 -2.10 12.10
N LEU A 10 0.03 -3.04 11.17
CA LEU A 10 -0.91 -4.14 11.24
C LEU A 10 -0.19 -5.48 11.47
N LYS A 11 -0.80 -6.35 12.28
CA LYS A 11 -0.39 -7.75 12.45
C LYS A 11 -1.64 -8.62 12.51
N LYS A 12 -1.57 -9.83 11.94
CA LYS A 12 -2.71 -10.77 11.83
C LYS A 12 -3.94 -10.19 11.09
N ALA A 13 -3.72 -9.23 10.20
CA ALA A 13 -4.71 -8.66 9.30
C ALA A 13 -4.01 -8.19 8.03
N PHE A 14 -4.76 -8.09 6.92
CA PHE A 14 -4.28 -7.51 5.67
C PHE A 14 -4.88 -6.11 5.46
N PRO A 15 -4.19 -5.21 4.74
CA PRO A 15 -4.74 -3.90 4.39
C PRO A 15 -6.15 -3.96 3.80
N ILE A 16 -6.43 -4.93 2.92
CA ILE A 16 -7.75 -5.12 2.30
C ILE A 16 -8.90 -5.32 3.30
N ASN A 17 -8.61 -5.72 4.54
CA ASN A 17 -9.62 -5.89 5.58
C ASN A 17 -10.10 -4.57 6.18
N VAL A 18 -9.27 -3.52 6.15
CA VAL A 18 -9.50 -2.25 6.89
C VAL A 18 -9.42 -0.99 6.02
N LEU A 19 -8.89 -1.11 4.80
CA LEU A 19 -8.59 0.04 3.95
C LEU A 19 -9.82 0.92 3.66
N ASN A 20 -11.00 0.32 3.50
CA ASN A 20 -12.23 1.10 3.30
C ASN A 20 -12.62 1.89 4.55
N SER A 21 -12.60 1.26 5.73
CA SER A 21 -12.89 1.96 7.00
C SER A 21 -11.94 3.13 7.27
N ILE A 22 -10.67 3.02 6.87
CA ILE A 22 -9.71 4.14 6.98
C ILE A 22 -10.05 5.26 5.98
N LYS A 23 -10.39 4.91 4.73
CA LYS A 23 -10.80 5.91 3.72
C LYS A 23 -12.11 6.61 4.08
N ASP A 24 -13.01 5.92 4.76
CA ASP A 24 -14.32 6.44 5.15
C ASP A 24 -14.25 7.31 6.43
N CYS A 25 -13.09 7.36 7.09
CA CYS A 25 -12.85 8.23 8.24
C CYS A 25 -12.86 9.71 7.81
N PRO A 26 -13.74 10.57 8.36
CA PRO A 26 -13.89 11.97 7.92
C PRO A 26 -12.60 12.80 7.98
N GLU A 27 -11.70 12.47 8.91
CA GLU A 27 -10.43 13.17 9.10
C GLU A 27 -9.32 12.73 8.13
N VAL A 28 -9.51 11.64 7.38
CA VAL A 28 -8.47 11.08 6.49
C VAL A 28 -8.53 11.73 5.11
N CYS A 29 -7.51 12.52 4.78
CA CYS A 29 -7.42 13.16 3.46
C CYS A 29 -6.93 12.22 2.36
N SER A 30 -5.94 11.37 2.66
CA SER A 30 -5.32 10.48 1.68
C SER A 30 -4.58 9.32 2.35
N ILE A 31 -4.37 8.25 1.56
CA ILE A 31 -3.54 7.10 1.94
C ILE A 31 -2.43 6.98 0.90
N PHE A 32 -1.17 7.06 1.33
CA PHE A 32 -0.01 7.00 0.43
C PHE A 32 0.35 5.58 0.00
N CYS A 33 0.35 4.62 0.94
CA CYS A 33 0.53 3.19 0.66
C CYS A 33 -0.09 2.34 1.76
N ALA A 34 -0.36 1.07 1.45
CA ALA A 34 -0.66 0.04 2.44
C ALA A 34 -0.09 -1.30 1.98
N THR A 35 1.06 -1.69 2.54
CA THR A 35 1.90 -2.77 2.02
C THR A 35 2.57 -3.57 3.13
N ALA A 36 3.05 -4.76 2.78
CA ALA A 36 3.95 -5.57 3.60
C ALA A 36 5.35 -5.67 2.99
N ASN A 37 5.59 -5.02 1.85
CA ASN A 37 6.91 -4.92 1.23
C ASN A 37 7.83 -4.00 2.04
N PRO A 38 9.15 -4.05 1.83
CA PRO A 38 10.03 -2.95 2.21
C PRO A 38 9.49 -1.63 1.65
N VAL A 39 9.45 -0.60 2.49
CA VAL A 39 8.84 0.69 2.12
C VAL A 39 9.73 1.85 2.55
N GLU A 40 9.88 2.83 1.66
CA GLU A 40 10.54 4.09 1.93
C GLU A 40 9.58 5.25 1.68
N VAL A 41 9.71 6.33 2.47
CA VAL A 41 8.90 7.55 2.33
C VAL A 41 9.81 8.68 1.88
N VAL A 42 9.48 9.30 0.75
CA VAL A 42 10.21 10.45 0.21
C VAL A 42 9.68 11.71 0.90
N ILE A 43 10.55 12.38 1.64
CA ILE A 43 10.21 13.59 2.40
C ILE A 43 10.90 14.80 1.77
N ALA A 44 10.12 15.82 1.44
CA ALA A 44 10.66 17.15 1.15
C ALA A 44 10.69 17.98 2.42
N GLU A 45 11.73 18.81 2.57
CA GLU A 45 11.90 19.73 3.68
C GLU A 45 12.09 21.15 3.16
N THR A 46 11.39 22.09 3.79
CA THR A 46 11.51 23.53 3.56
C THR A 46 11.79 24.23 4.88
N ARG A 47 11.97 25.56 4.86
CA ARG A 47 12.08 26.36 6.10
C ARG A 47 10.86 26.24 7.02
N GLN A 48 9.67 25.95 6.47
CA GLN A 48 8.44 25.84 7.26
C GLN A 48 8.28 24.45 7.90
N GLY A 49 8.74 23.39 7.22
CA GLY A 49 8.54 22.03 7.70
C GLY A 49 8.70 20.97 6.61
N ARG A 50 8.15 19.78 6.89
CA ARG A 50 8.29 18.59 6.04
C ARG A 50 6.96 18.13 5.46
N GLY A 51 6.99 17.64 4.22
CA GLY A 51 5.85 17.05 3.52
C GLY A 51 6.21 15.69 2.90
N VAL A 52 5.23 14.79 2.83
CA VAL A 52 5.35 13.51 2.10
C VAL A 52 5.16 13.78 0.61
N MET A 53 6.19 13.49 -0.19
CA MET A 53 6.14 13.66 -1.64
C MET A 53 5.72 12.39 -2.36
N GLY A 54 5.94 11.23 -1.74
CA GLY A 54 5.64 9.93 -2.31
C GLY A 54 6.23 8.79 -1.50
N VAL A 55 6.02 7.57 -1.99
CA VAL A 55 6.44 6.32 -1.36
C VAL A 55 7.07 5.40 -2.39
N ILE A 56 8.08 4.65 -1.96
CA ILE A 56 8.67 3.56 -2.72
C ILE A 56 8.18 2.26 -2.07
N ASP A 57 7.23 1.59 -2.71
CA ASP A 57 6.62 0.34 -2.23
C ASP A 57 7.24 -0.86 -2.95
N GLY A 58 8.20 -1.51 -2.28
CA GLY A 58 8.89 -2.68 -2.80
C GLY A 58 9.87 -2.34 -3.92
N PHE A 59 9.86 -3.17 -4.97
CA PHE A 59 10.88 -3.18 -6.01
C PHE A 59 10.27 -2.90 -7.39
N HIS A 60 11.11 -2.48 -8.34
CA HIS A 60 10.70 -2.32 -9.74
C HIS A 60 10.19 -3.65 -10.34
N SER A 61 9.25 -3.56 -11.28
CA SER A 61 8.76 -4.72 -12.00
C SER A 61 9.86 -5.33 -12.88
N LYS A 62 9.90 -6.66 -12.96
CA LYS A 62 10.91 -7.40 -13.76
C LYS A 62 10.49 -7.61 -15.22
N GLY A 63 9.28 -7.22 -15.59
CA GLY A 63 8.70 -7.44 -16.92
C GLY A 63 7.18 -7.46 -16.89
N VAL A 64 6.58 -7.79 -18.03
CA VAL A 64 5.12 -7.91 -18.20
C VAL A 64 4.70 -9.38 -18.04
N GLU A 65 3.56 -9.61 -17.38
CA GLU A 65 3.01 -10.96 -17.19
C GLU A 65 2.66 -11.64 -18.52
N ARG A 66 2.96 -12.94 -18.63
CA ARG A 66 2.57 -13.80 -19.76
C ARG A 66 1.32 -14.60 -19.40
N GLU A 67 0.74 -15.30 -20.37
CA GLU A 67 -0.49 -16.10 -20.15
C GLU A 67 -0.36 -17.14 -19.02
N ALA A 68 0.82 -17.74 -18.85
CA ALA A 68 1.10 -18.68 -17.76
C ALA A 68 1.07 -18.00 -16.38
N ASP A 69 1.59 -16.77 -16.29
CA ASP A 69 1.59 -15.97 -15.06
C ASP A 69 0.15 -15.55 -14.69
N VAL A 70 -0.65 -15.18 -15.69
CA VAL A 70 -2.09 -14.88 -15.52
C VAL A 70 -2.83 -16.08 -14.95
N LYS A 71 -2.61 -17.29 -15.50
CA LYS A 71 -3.21 -18.53 -14.99
C LYS A 71 -2.78 -18.77 -13.53
N THR A 72 -1.51 -18.52 -13.22
CA THR A 72 -0.94 -18.69 -11.88
C THR A 72 -1.58 -17.76 -10.86
N ARG A 73 -1.64 -16.44 -11.11
CA ARG A 73 -2.24 -15.48 -10.16
C ARG A 73 -3.75 -15.71 -9.97
N LYS A 74 -4.48 -16.09 -11.03
CA LYS A 74 -5.92 -16.42 -10.92
C LYS A 74 -6.15 -17.67 -10.09
N LYS A 75 -5.33 -18.71 -10.28
CA LYS A 75 -5.39 -19.94 -9.47
C LYS A 75 -5.06 -19.64 -8.01
N PHE A 76 -4.04 -18.83 -7.74
CA PHE A 76 -3.69 -18.41 -6.39
C PHE A 76 -4.87 -17.77 -5.65
N LEU A 77 -5.55 -16.80 -6.27
CA LEU A 77 -6.71 -16.14 -5.65
C LEU A 77 -7.84 -17.12 -5.28
N ARG A 78 -8.10 -18.13 -6.12
CA ARG A 78 -9.08 -19.19 -5.84
C ARG A 78 -8.64 -20.11 -4.71
N ASN A 79 -7.36 -20.51 -4.71
CA ASN A 79 -6.79 -21.34 -3.65
C ASN A 79 -6.84 -20.66 -2.27
N THR A 80 -6.66 -19.34 -2.24
CA THR A 80 -6.78 -18.53 -1.01
C THR A 80 -8.23 -18.23 -0.63
N GLY A 81 -9.21 -18.63 -1.43
CA GLY A 81 -10.64 -18.41 -1.17
C GLY A 81 -11.15 -17.00 -1.48
N TYR A 82 -10.35 -16.13 -2.11
CA TYR A 82 -10.75 -14.75 -2.45
C TYR A 82 -11.58 -14.65 -3.72
N LYS A 83 -11.59 -15.70 -4.55
CA LYS A 83 -12.41 -15.80 -5.77
C LYS A 83 -12.96 -17.22 -5.91
N LEU A 84 -14.16 -17.33 -6.48
CA LEU A 84 -14.81 -18.59 -6.85
C LEU A 84 -14.37 -19.04 -8.26
#